data_AF-A0A0R1RA68-F1
#
_entry.id   AF-A0A0R1RA68-F1
#
_cell.length_a   1.000
_cell.length_b   1.000
_cell.length_c   1.000
_cell.angle_alpha   90.00
_cell.angle_beta   90.00
_cell.angle_gamma   90.00
#
_symmetry.space_group_name_H-M   'P 1'
#
loop_
_entity.id
_entity.type
_entity.pdbx_description
1 polymer ?
#
loop_
_entity_poly.entity_id
_entity_poly.type
_entity_poly.pdbx_seq_one_letter_code
_entity_poly.pdbx_strand_id
1 'polypeptide(L)'
;MILMKTIKSKLVTTVMMTIALFVSSNWLVTSGHSQGQTTGMLIRSSAFVILLYAWALVRLLSTKRFAKAFMIFVDTVYLMGFVSIIAVASTKLTGFIQISAILIAIIGLLACLIIFYLIKKYPLNVVNKVN
;
A
#
# COMPACT_ATOMS: atom_id res chain seq x y z
N MET A 1 9.31 26.17 -1.25
CA MET A 1 8.26 25.54 -2.10
C MET A 1 8.71 24.22 -2.77
N ILE A 2 9.97 24.12 -3.24
CA ILE A 2 10.51 22.93 -3.93
C ILE A 2 10.47 21.66 -3.05
N LEU A 3 10.90 21.76 -1.78
CA LEU A 3 10.93 20.63 -0.84
C LEU A 3 9.56 19.94 -0.66
N MET A 4 8.48 20.72 -0.57
CA MET A 4 7.12 20.17 -0.45
C MET A 4 6.66 19.46 -1.72
N LYS A 5 7.04 19.98 -2.90
CA LYS A 5 6.71 19.34 -4.20
C LYS A 5 7.39 17.97 -4.30
N THR A 6 8.63 17.88 -3.83
CA THR A 6 9.41 16.62 -3.80
C THR A 6 8.81 15.58 -2.84
N ILE A 7 8.37 15.98 -1.64
CA ILE A 7 7.74 15.05 -0.69
C ILE A 7 6.41 14.52 -1.24
N LYS A 8 5.59 15.40 -1.82
CA LYS A 8 4.31 15.02 -2.46
C LYS A 8 4.53 14.00 -3.57
N SER A 9 5.46 14.30 -4.49
CA SER A 9 5.79 13.40 -5.60
C SER A 9 6.28 12.05 -5.10
N LYS A 10 7.26 12.03 -4.19
CA LYS A 10 7.77 10.79 -3.58
C LYS A 10 6.66 9.98 -2.94
N LEU A 11 5.77 10.60 -2.17
CA LEU A 11 4.67 9.90 -1.53
C LEU A 11 3.73 9.25 -2.54
N VAL A 12 3.32 9.99 -3.58
CA VAL A 12 2.44 9.44 -4.63
C VAL A 12 3.13 8.26 -5.33
N THR A 13 4.40 8.41 -5.70
CA THR A 13 5.15 7.33 -6.35
C THR A 13 5.29 6.10 -5.46
N THR A 14 5.59 6.27 -4.17
CA THR A 14 5.71 5.14 -3.23
C THR A 14 4.35 4.45 -3.02
N VAL A 15 3.25 5.19 -2.98
CA VAL A 15 1.90 4.61 -2.90
C VAL A 15 1.58 3.80 -4.15
N MET A 16 1.83 4.35 -5.35
CA MET A 16 1.61 3.62 -6.60
C MET A 16 2.46 2.34 -6.68
N MET A 17 3.72 2.41 -6.24
CA MET A 17 4.58 1.25 -6.13
C MET A 17 4.04 0.21 -5.14
N THR A 18 3.52 0.65 -3.99
CA THR A 18 2.95 -0.24 -2.97
C THR A 18 1.71 -0.96 -3.50
N ILE A 19 0.83 -0.26 -4.22
CA ILE A 19 -0.31 -0.86 -4.91
C ILE A 19 0.16 -1.93 -5.90
N ALA A 20 1.13 -1.61 -6.75
CA ALA A 20 1.65 -2.55 -7.74
C ALA A 20 2.27 -3.80 -7.09
N LEU A 21 3.05 -3.62 -6.00
CA LEU A 21 3.63 -4.72 -5.22
C LEU A 21 2.55 -5.58 -4.57
N PHE A 22 1.50 -4.96 -4.02
CA PHE A 22 0.40 -5.69 -3.38
C PHE A 22 -0.40 -6.52 -4.39
N VAL A 23 -0.72 -5.93 -5.54
CA VAL A 23 -1.44 -6.65 -6.62
C VAL A 23 -0.58 -7.78 -7.16
N SER A 24 0.70 -7.53 -7.42
CA SER A 24 1.61 -8.54 -7.97
C SER A 24 1.85 -9.70 -7.00
N SER A 25 2.01 -9.42 -5.72
CA SER A 25 2.16 -10.46 -4.70
C SER A 25 0.89 -11.28 -4.50
N ASN A 26 -0.30 -10.64 -4.49
CA ASN A 26 -1.56 -11.37 -4.51
C ASN A 26 -1.71 -12.24 -5.76
N TRP A 27 -1.29 -11.73 -6.92
CA TRP A 27 -1.30 -12.49 -8.17
C TRP A 27 -0.40 -13.72 -8.12
N LEU A 28 0.82 -13.60 -7.59
CA LEU A 28 1.71 -14.74 -7.41
C LEU A 28 1.15 -15.77 -6.44
N VAL A 29 0.59 -15.33 -5.31
CA VAL A 29 -0.01 -16.24 -4.32
C VAL A 29 -1.22 -16.96 -4.92
N THR A 30 -2.09 -16.26 -5.64
CA THR A 30 -3.30 -16.84 -6.23
C THR A 30 -3.03 -17.75 -7.42
N SER A 31 -2.06 -17.40 -8.28
CA SER A 31 -1.64 -18.25 -9.41
C SER A 31 -0.92 -19.52 -8.96
N GLY A 32 -0.22 -19.46 -7.83
CA GLY A 32 0.40 -20.63 -7.22
C GLY A 32 -0.57 -21.60 -6.52
N HIS A 33 -1.83 -21.20 -6.32
CA HIS A 33 -2.87 -22.08 -5.78
C HIS A 33 -3.62 -22.81 -6.91
N SER A 34 -3.65 -24.14 -6.85
CA SER A 34 -4.25 -25.02 -7.87
C SER A 34 -5.79 -25.11 -7.84
N GLN A 35 -6.48 -24.36 -6.98
CA GLN A 35 -7.95 -24.39 -6.88
C GLN A 35 -8.59 -23.23 -7.64
N GLY A 36 -9.25 -23.55 -8.75
CA GLY A 36 -9.75 -22.65 -9.80
C GLY A 36 -10.91 -21.70 -9.46
N GLN A 37 -10.87 -20.97 -8.34
CA GLN A 37 -11.84 -19.90 -8.02
C GLN A 37 -11.20 -18.57 -7.56
N THR A 38 -9.95 -18.30 -7.92
CA THR A 38 -9.16 -17.21 -7.32
C THR A 38 -9.21 -15.85 -8.04
N THR A 39 -9.63 -15.79 -9.31
CA THR A 39 -9.60 -14.54 -10.10
C THR A 39 -10.55 -13.47 -9.54
N GLY A 40 -11.76 -13.86 -9.11
CA GLY A 40 -12.72 -12.91 -8.53
C GLY A 40 -12.23 -12.29 -7.22
N MET A 41 -11.52 -13.06 -6.40
CA MET A 41 -10.92 -12.58 -5.16
C MET A 41 -9.80 -11.56 -5.46
N LEU A 42 -8.94 -11.87 -6.43
CA LEU A 42 -7.85 -10.98 -6.84
C LEU A 42 -8.36 -9.65 -7.40
N ILE A 43 -9.40 -9.67 -8.24
CA ILE A 43 -9.98 -8.44 -8.80
C ILE A 43 -10.55 -7.57 -7.68
N ARG A 44 -11.31 -8.17 -6.74
CA ARG A 44 -11.90 -7.44 -5.61
C ARG A 44 -10.84 -6.85 -4.69
N SER A 45 -9.81 -7.62 -4.33
CA SER A 45 -8.72 -7.13 -3.48
C SER A 45 -7.91 -6.03 -4.17
N SER A 46 -7.64 -6.16 -5.47
CA SER A 46 -6.94 -5.16 -6.29
C SER A 46 -7.75 -3.87 -6.41
N ALA A 47 -9.05 -3.97 -6.69
CA ALA A 47 -9.93 -2.81 -6.76
C ALA A 47 -10.01 -2.09 -5.41
N PHE A 48 -10.06 -2.84 -4.32
CA PHE A 48 -10.13 -2.27 -2.98
C PHE A 48 -8.85 -1.53 -2.57
N VAL A 49 -7.67 -2.08 -2.89
CA VAL A 49 -6.38 -1.40 -2.63
C VAL A 49 -6.21 -0.13 -3.44
N ILE A 50 -6.58 -0.16 -4.72
CA ILE A 50 -6.54 1.02 -5.58
C ILE A 50 -7.49 2.09 -5.03
N LEU A 51 -8.73 1.72 -4.71
CA LEU A 51 -9.75 2.67 -4.24
C LEU A 51 -9.35 3.31 -2.91
N LEU A 52 -8.93 2.51 -1.92
CA LEU A 52 -8.57 3.05 -0.61
C LEU A 52 -7.35 3.96 -0.65
N TYR A 53 -6.27 3.56 -1.35
CA TYR A 53 -5.09 4.42 -1.46
C TYR A 53 -5.37 5.67 -2.29
N ALA A 54 -6.14 5.57 -3.39
CA ALA A 54 -6.53 6.74 -4.18
C ALA A 54 -7.35 7.71 -3.32
N TRP A 55 -8.31 7.21 -2.56
CA TRP A 55 -9.14 8.05 -1.69
C TRP A 55 -8.31 8.70 -0.56
N ALA A 56 -7.37 7.95 0.02
CA ALA A 56 -6.48 8.45 1.05
C ALA A 56 -5.53 9.53 0.52
N LEU A 57 -4.95 9.32 -0.66
CA LEU A 57 -4.13 10.30 -1.36
C LEU A 57 -4.92 11.57 -1.66
N VAL A 58 -6.13 11.45 -2.23
CA VAL A 58 -6.98 12.61 -2.52
C VAL A 58 -7.24 13.41 -1.25
N ARG A 59 -7.63 12.76 -0.14
CA ARG A 59 -7.86 13.47 1.13
C ARG A 59 -6.59 14.14 1.66
N LEU A 60 -5.43 13.48 1.53
CA LEU A 60 -4.15 14.01 1.99
C LEU A 60 -3.71 15.22 1.18
N LEU A 61 -3.87 15.17 -0.14
CA LEU A 61 -3.55 16.27 -1.05
C LEU A 61 -4.51 17.45 -0.90
N SER A 62 -5.78 17.20 -0.53
CA SER A 62 -6.73 18.25 -0.16
C SER A 62 -6.53 18.83 1.25
N THR A 63 -5.48 18.43 1.97
CA THR A 63 -5.10 18.98 3.29
C THR A 63 -6.20 18.92 4.36
N LYS A 64 -7.07 17.90 4.33
CA LYS A 64 -8.15 17.78 5.33
C LYS A 64 -7.60 17.35 6.71
N ARG A 65 -8.23 17.82 7.79
CA ARG A 65 -7.81 17.60 9.21
C ARG A 65 -7.55 16.13 9.58
N PHE A 66 -8.25 15.19 8.95
CA PHE A 66 -8.14 13.75 9.23
C PHE A 66 -7.30 12.97 8.22
N ALA A 67 -6.70 13.63 7.23
CA ALA A 67 -6.11 12.92 6.11
C ALA A 67 -4.86 12.12 6.46
N LYS A 68 -4.03 12.62 7.39
CA LYS A 68 -2.86 11.88 7.90
C LYS A 68 -3.27 10.58 8.59
N ALA A 69 -4.20 10.68 9.54
CA ALA A 69 -4.68 9.52 10.30
C ALA A 69 -5.32 8.49 9.36
N PHE A 70 -6.10 8.94 8.39
CA PHE A 70 -6.71 8.07 7.39
C PHE A 70 -5.66 7.36 6.52
N MET A 71 -4.65 8.09 6.03
CA MET A 71 -3.57 7.50 5.25
C MET A 71 -2.77 6.47 6.08
N ILE A 72 -2.48 6.77 7.35
CA ILE A 72 -1.81 5.83 8.26
C ILE A 72 -2.65 4.57 8.49
N PHE A 73 -3.97 4.73 8.67
CA PHE A 73 -4.88 3.61 8.81
C PHE A 73 -4.84 2.71 7.57
N VAL A 74 -4.99 3.30 6.38
CA VAL A 74 -4.91 2.58 5.10
C VAL A 74 -3.58 1.85 4.96
N ASP A 75 -2.47 2.53 5.23
CA ASP A 75 -1.13 1.94 5.15
C ASP A 75 -0.92 0.80 6.15
N THR A 76 -1.47 0.90 7.36
CA THR A 76 -1.42 -0.17 8.37
C THR A 76 -2.19 -1.42 7.93
N VAL A 77 -3.36 -1.25 7.31
CA VAL A 77 -4.13 -2.37 6.75
C VAL A 77 -3.33 -3.12 5.68
N TYR A 78 -2.66 -2.39 4.79
CA TYR A 78 -1.85 -3.03 3.73
C TYR A 78 -0.53 -3.60 4.24
N LEU A 79 0.06 -3.01 5.29
CA LEU A 79 1.19 -3.60 6.00
C LEU A 79 0.82 -4.98 6.56
N MET A 80 -0.33 -5.11 7.22
CA MET A 80 -0.85 -6.42 7.67
C MET A 80 -1.16 -7.35 6.49
N GLY A 81 -1.65 -6.81 5.38
CA GLY A 81 -1.86 -7.57 4.14
C GLY A 81 -0.57 -8.22 3.61
N PHE A 82 0.55 -7.48 3.58
CA PHE A 82 1.84 -8.06 3.18
C PHE A 82 2.35 -9.12 4.17
N VAL A 83 2.17 -8.92 5.48
CA VAL A 83 2.49 -9.96 6.49
C VAL A 83 1.67 -11.23 6.22
N SER A 84 0.38 -11.08 5.90
CA SER A 84 -0.49 -12.20 5.55
C SER A 84 0.00 -12.93 4.29
N ILE A 85 0.42 -12.21 3.26
CA ILE A 85 1.00 -12.79 2.04
C ILE A 85 2.24 -13.62 2.34
N ILE A 86 3.14 -13.15 3.21
CA ILE A 86 4.33 -13.91 3.63
C ILE A 86 3.90 -15.21 4.31
N ALA A 87 2.94 -15.16 5.23
CA ALA A 87 2.46 -16.34 5.94
C ALA A 87 1.83 -17.37 4.99
N VAL A 88 1.02 -16.92 4.02
CA VAL A 88 0.40 -17.81 3.02
C VAL A 88 1.46 -18.37 2.08
N ALA A 89 2.38 -17.55 1.58
CA ALA A 89 3.46 -18.01 0.71
C ALA A 89 4.32 -19.09 1.40
N SER A 90 4.66 -18.89 2.67
CA SER A 90 5.46 -19.85 3.45
C SER A 90 4.78 -21.19 3.71
N THR A 91 3.44 -21.24 3.72
CA THR A 91 2.68 -22.44 4.09
C THR A 91 2.02 -23.16 2.91
N LYS A 92 1.76 -22.45 1.81
CA LYS A 92 0.97 -22.96 0.69
C LYS A 92 1.72 -23.02 -0.65
N LEU A 93 2.81 -22.27 -0.79
CA LEU A 93 3.59 -22.24 -2.02
C LEU A 93 4.90 -23.02 -1.83
N THR A 94 5.46 -23.51 -2.93
CA THR A 94 6.77 -24.18 -2.94
C THR A 94 7.64 -23.67 -4.10
N GLY A 95 8.94 -23.90 -3.99
CA GLY A 95 9.92 -23.58 -5.05
C GLY A 95 10.09 -22.08 -5.30
N PHE A 96 10.35 -21.72 -6.56
CA PHE A 96 10.69 -20.34 -6.93
C PHE A 96 9.55 -19.33 -6.70
N ILE A 97 8.30 -19.77 -6.81
CA ILE A 97 7.12 -18.90 -6.63
C ILE A 97 7.01 -18.45 -5.17
N GLN A 98 7.28 -19.36 -4.22
CA GLN A 98 7.32 -19.04 -2.79
C GLN A 98 8.34 -17.94 -2.48
N ILE A 99 9.59 -18.13 -2.93
CA ILE A 99 10.68 -17.19 -2.68
C ILE A 99 10.35 -15.83 -3.30
N SER A 100 9.86 -15.82 -4.55
CA SER A 100 9.50 -14.59 -5.25
C SER A 100 8.36 -13.83 -4.55
N ALA A 101 7.32 -14.53 -4.11
CA ALA A 101 6.20 -13.93 -3.38
C ALA A 101 6.66 -13.30 -2.05
N ILE A 102 7.53 -14.00 -1.29
CA ILE A 102 8.08 -13.50 -0.03
C ILE A 102 8.94 -12.25 -0.27
N LEU A 103 9.84 -12.27 -1.25
CA LEU A 103 10.70 -11.12 -1.56
C LEU A 103 9.88 -9.88 -1.97
N ILE A 104 8.88 -10.04 -2.83
CA ILE A 104 8.00 -8.94 -3.24
C ILE A 104 7.23 -8.40 -2.03
N ALA A 105 6.75 -9.27 -1.14
CA ALA A 105 6.06 -8.84 0.07
C ALA A 105 6.97 -8.08 1.04
N ILE A 106 8.23 -8.50 1.20
CA ILE A 106 9.23 -7.77 2.00
C ILE A 106 9.50 -6.37 1.41
N ILE A 107 9.65 -6.26 0.09
CA ILE A 107 9.81 -4.96 -0.58
C ILE A 107 8.55 -4.09 -0.36
N GLY A 108 7.36 -4.70 -0.40
CA GLY A 108 6.08 -4.05 -0.08
C GLY A 108 6.04 -3.51 1.35
N LEU A 109 6.47 -4.29 2.34
CA LEU A 109 6.57 -3.84 3.73
C LEU A 109 7.50 -2.63 3.88
N LEU A 110 8.67 -2.66 3.23
CA LEU A 110 9.59 -1.53 3.22
C LEU A 110 8.96 -0.28 2.60
N ALA A 111 8.18 -0.44 1.51
CA ALA A 111 7.46 0.67 0.88
C ALA A 111 6.41 1.28 1.82
N CYS A 112 5.64 0.47 2.57
CA CYS A 112 4.74 0.95 3.62
C CYS A 112 5.50 1.73 4.70
N LEU A 113 6.63 1.22 5.20
CA LEU A 113 7.44 1.95 6.19
C LEU A 113 7.94 3.31 5.66
N ILE A 114 8.29 3.39 4.38
CA ILE A 114 8.65 4.65 3.71
C ILE A 114 7.45 5.59 3.64
N ILE A 115 6.25 5.09 3.30
CA ILE A 115 5.00 5.87 3.30
C ILE A 115 4.75 6.46 4.69
N PHE A 116 4.84 5.64 5.74
CA PHE A 116 4.67 6.07 7.14
C PHE A 116 5.61 7.23 7.49
N TYR A 117 6.88 7.10 7.13
CA TYR A 117 7.88 8.14 7.33
C TYR A 117 7.57 9.43 6.56
N LEU A 118 7.16 9.32 5.29
CA LEU A 118 6.80 10.46 4.45
C LEU A 118 5.54 11.18 4.97
N ILE A 119 4.53 10.44 5.45
CA ILE A 119 3.32 11.03 6.03
C ILE A 119 3.64 11.81 7.31
N LYS A 120 4.50 11.26 8.18
CA LYS A 120 4.93 11.94 9.42
C LYS A 120 5.59 13.29 9.11
N LYS A 121 6.39 13.35 8.04
CA LYS A 121 7.06 14.58 7.56
C LYS A 121 6.16 15.50 6.74
N TYR A 122 4.98 15.07 6.33
CA TYR A 122 4.08 15.88 5.51
C TYR A 122 3.50 17.04 6.34
N PRO A 123 3.71 18.31 6.00
CA PRO A 123 3.05 19.41 6.70
C PRO A 123 1.57 19.42 6.31
N LEU A 124 0.68 19.17 7.27
CA LEU A 124 -0.69 19.65 7.12
C LEU A 124 -0.60 21.13 7.46
N ASN A 125 -0.72 22.01 6.46
CA ASN A 125 -1.02 23.40 6.76
C ASN A 125 -2.36 23.38 7.48
N VAL A 126 -2.31 23.48 8.81
CA VAL A 126 -3.48 23.77 9.60
C VAL A 126 -3.86 25.18 9.19
N VAL A 127 -4.83 25.30 8.27
CA VAL A 127 -5.52 26.55 8.01
C VAL A 127 -6.37 26.84 9.25
N ASN A 128 -5.69 27.18 10.34
CA ASN A 128 -6.25 27.92 11.45
C ASN A 128 -5.76 29.36 11.26
N LYS A 129 -6.23 29.99 10.19
CA LYS A 129 -6.56 31.41 10.26
C LYS A 129 -8.07 31.46 10.42
N VAL A 130 -8.51 31.19 11.66
CA VAL A 130 -9.83 31.61 12.08
C VAL A 130 -9.68 33.12 12.29
N ASN A 131 -10.27 33.88 11.37
CA ASN A 131 -10.61 35.28 11.55
C ASN A 131 -11.64 35.42 12.67
#